data_AF-A0AA47BTI3-F1
#
_entry.id   AF-A0AA47BTI3-F1
#
_cell.length_a   1.000
_cell.length_b   1.000
_cell.length_c   1.000
_cell.angle_alpha   90.00
_cell.angle_beta   90.00
_cell.angle_gamma   90.00
#
_symmetry.space_group_name_H-M   'P 1'
#
loop_
_entity.id
_entity.type
_entity.pdbx_description
1 polymer ?
#
loop_
_entity_poly.entity_id
_entity_poly.type
_entity_poly.pdbx_seq_one_letter_code
_entity_poly.pdbx_strand_id
1 'polypeptide(L)'
;MSDEYLWPARNVAEFAYCPRLFYLMEVEGVYLPNADTEQGKLVHRRVHHPGSIPKKDDSESDRVVRSLALTSQKLGLTATMDLAEISGNTAVPIEYRKGRPRKVTMAPPPENPDEPPNLDVMPLYSYEAWPTDRVQLAFHAILLKEAGYEVERAILYYAFEKRRLEIDVNDAFISEALITLEAAKSCAQGPRPMPLLNDARCLRCSLQPICLPDEVNNQRALEEAVEMKPRKIWPPRDDGIHVVAQSNGARIGIRGKTMKVTDKDGLTIKEVPLLTMESLSVLGSVQISTQALHALADRCIPIAYLSSAGRMVAMVDPLDSVSAEIRKAQIRKLDDTKVCIELSRALVAAKILNQRSLLMRNHGQLSKDVLAGMKRNVEQVQGANSIDSIRGYEGQAAAVYFQHFAGMFNGQSALEFSANGRQRRPPPDPINACLSFAYTMLTHECVAALRLARLEPSIGAYHVSRPGRPALALDLMEPFRPLVGDSVAISAFNRGELTEGHFMKSSAGCALTNSGRKAFFKAYARRMDTQITHTVFGYRLSYRRMLVLHARMIAAWLIGEVPTLAFLTTR
;
A
#
# COMPACT_ATOMS: atom_id res chain seq x y z
N MET A 1 -29.12 13.67 -20.86
CA MET A 1 -29.60 13.20 -19.55
C MET A 1 -28.38 12.71 -18.81
N SER A 2 -27.80 13.54 -17.94
CA SER A 2 -26.73 13.10 -17.05
C SER A 2 -27.35 12.15 -16.04
N ASP A 3 -26.91 10.89 -16.03
CA ASP A 3 -27.19 10.02 -14.88
C ASP A 3 -26.62 10.71 -13.65
N GLU A 4 -27.51 11.22 -12.79
CA GLU A 4 -27.14 11.93 -11.58
C GLU A 4 -26.54 10.92 -10.61
N TYR A 5 -25.23 11.04 -10.33
CA TYR A 5 -24.51 10.11 -9.48
C TYR A 5 -25.08 10.13 -8.06
N LEU A 6 -25.53 8.97 -7.58
CA LEU A 6 -26.08 8.79 -6.24
C LEU A 6 -24.99 8.36 -5.25
N TRP A 7 -24.79 9.15 -4.21
CA TRP A 7 -23.77 8.94 -3.20
C TRP A 7 -24.18 7.81 -2.25
N PRO A 8 -23.35 6.77 -2.03
CA PRO A 8 -23.63 5.76 -1.03
C PRO A 8 -23.57 6.37 0.38
N ALA A 9 -24.66 6.25 1.15
CA ALA A 9 -24.78 6.80 2.50
C ALA A 9 -23.66 6.31 3.45
N ARG A 10 -23.21 5.07 3.27
CA ARG A 10 -22.07 4.51 4.01
C ARG A 10 -20.78 5.30 3.75
N ASN A 11 -20.50 5.63 2.50
CA ASN A 11 -19.27 6.34 2.14
C ASN A 11 -19.33 7.78 2.65
N VAL A 12 -20.48 8.46 2.50
CA VAL A 12 -20.70 9.79 3.09
C VAL A 12 -20.51 9.78 4.61
N ALA A 13 -21.00 8.76 5.30
CA ALA A 13 -20.82 8.63 6.74
C ALA A 13 -19.34 8.51 7.17
N GLU A 14 -18.47 7.97 6.33
CA GLU A 14 -17.01 7.95 6.59
C GLU A 14 -16.40 9.36 6.64
N PHE A 15 -17.08 10.40 6.10
CA PHE A 15 -16.64 11.79 6.25
C PHE A 15 -16.64 12.22 7.72
N ALA A 16 -17.63 11.76 8.50
CA ALA A 16 -17.68 11.99 9.94
C ALA A 16 -16.53 11.30 10.68
N TYR A 17 -15.97 10.22 10.11
CA TYR A 17 -14.75 9.61 10.62
C TYR A 17 -13.51 10.44 10.27
N CYS A 18 -13.34 10.77 8.99
CA CYS A 18 -12.22 11.54 8.47
C CYS A 18 -12.54 12.05 7.06
N PRO A 19 -12.46 13.37 6.79
CA PRO A 19 -12.66 13.92 5.45
C PRO A 19 -11.77 13.29 4.37
N ARG A 20 -10.51 12.99 4.72
CA ARG A 20 -9.56 12.33 3.81
C ARG A 20 -9.91 10.88 3.54
N LEU A 21 -10.43 10.14 4.53
CA LEU A 21 -10.89 8.76 4.32
C LEU A 21 -12.03 8.74 3.31
N PHE A 22 -13.03 9.60 3.51
CA PHE A 22 -14.12 9.79 2.56
C PHE A 22 -13.60 10.11 1.16
N TYR A 23 -12.70 11.10 1.03
CA TYR A 23 -12.19 11.51 -0.27
C TYR A 23 -11.50 10.36 -1.01
N LEU A 24 -10.62 9.62 -0.31
CA LEU A 24 -9.93 8.47 -0.88
C LEU A 24 -10.93 7.39 -1.34
N MET A 25 -11.96 7.09 -0.55
CA MET A 25 -12.92 6.02 -0.88
C MET A 25 -13.91 6.41 -1.97
N GLU A 26 -14.49 7.61 -1.88
CA GLU A 26 -15.61 8.02 -2.70
C GLU A 26 -15.15 8.75 -3.96
N VAL A 27 -14.20 9.68 -3.83
CA VAL A 27 -13.72 10.49 -4.96
C VAL A 27 -12.65 9.74 -5.75
N GLU A 28 -11.74 9.06 -5.05
CA GLU A 28 -10.65 8.31 -5.71
C GLU A 28 -10.93 6.82 -5.87
N GLY A 29 -12.04 6.33 -5.31
CA GLY A 29 -12.45 4.93 -5.41
C GLY A 29 -11.57 3.94 -4.64
N VAL A 30 -10.69 4.41 -3.75
CA VAL A 30 -9.69 3.58 -3.08
C VAL A 30 -10.31 2.72 -1.98
N TYR A 31 -10.25 1.41 -2.16
CA TYR A 31 -10.68 0.43 -1.15
C TYR A 31 -9.55 -0.56 -0.83
N LEU A 32 -9.20 -0.69 0.45
CA LEU A 32 -8.37 -1.79 0.96
C LEU A 32 -9.25 -2.73 1.78
N PRO A 33 -9.46 -3.98 1.33
CA PRO A 33 -10.10 -4.98 2.17
C PRO A 33 -9.18 -5.30 3.36
N ASN A 34 -9.64 -5.07 4.59
CA ASN A 34 -8.96 -5.57 5.80
C ASN A 34 -9.73 -6.77 6.39
N ALA A 35 -9.08 -7.49 7.31
CA ALA A 35 -9.68 -8.65 7.98
C ALA A 35 -11.04 -8.33 8.62
N ASP A 36 -11.20 -7.14 9.21
CA ASP A 36 -12.43 -6.68 9.83
C ASP A 36 -13.57 -6.45 8.80
N THR A 37 -13.24 -5.91 7.63
CA THR A 37 -14.17 -5.67 6.51
C THR A 37 -14.61 -6.97 5.85
N GLU A 38 -13.69 -7.91 5.63
CA GLU A 38 -13.98 -9.23 5.06
C GLU A 38 -14.80 -10.11 6.02
N GLN A 39 -14.48 -10.08 7.30
CA GLN A 39 -15.30 -10.75 8.30
C GLN A 39 -16.67 -10.05 8.40
N GLY A 40 -16.74 -8.72 8.15
CA GLY A 40 -17.95 -7.91 7.97
C GLY A 40 -18.93 -8.57 7.01
N LYS A 41 -18.45 -8.81 5.78
CA LYS A 41 -19.20 -9.47 4.70
C LYS A 41 -19.76 -10.84 5.12
N LEU A 42 -19.06 -11.60 5.96
CA LEU A 42 -19.53 -12.91 6.44
C LEU A 42 -20.72 -12.83 7.41
N VAL A 43 -20.83 -11.75 8.20
CA VAL A 43 -21.99 -11.51 9.08
C VAL A 43 -23.17 -10.96 8.27
N HIS A 44 -22.93 -10.05 7.34
CA HIS A 44 -23.95 -9.58 6.39
C HIS A 44 -24.54 -10.73 5.55
N ARG A 45 -23.74 -11.76 5.22
CA ARG A 45 -24.22 -12.93 4.46
C ARG A 45 -25.33 -13.73 5.17
N ARG A 46 -25.50 -13.61 6.49
CA ARG A 46 -26.64 -14.20 7.22
C ARG A 46 -27.91 -13.34 7.15
N VAL A 47 -27.79 -12.07 6.76
CA VAL A 47 -28.87 -11.08 6.72
C VAL A 47 -29.40 -10.86 5.29
N HIS A 48 -28.59 -11.08 4.24
CA HIS A 48 -29.00 -10.96 2.83
C HIS A 48 -29.91 -12.12 2.35
N HIS A 49 -31.19 -12.10 2.70
CA HIS A 49 -32.25 -12.63 1.84
C HIS A 49 -33.09 -11.42 1.40
N PRO A 50 -33.14 -11.08 0.10
CA PRO A 50 -33.79 -9.85 -0.35
C PRO A 50 -35.30 -9.93 -0.10
N GLY A 51 -35.80 -9.00 0.72
CA GLY A 51 -37.24 -8.75 0.85
C GLY A 51 -37.71 -7.73 -0.18
N SER A 52 -38.85 -7.97 -0.82
CA SER A 52 -39.53 -6.98 -1.66
C SER A 52 -40.18 -5.89 -0.81
N ILE A 53 -40.23 -4.66 -1.34
CA ILE A 53 -40.95 -3.53 -0.73
C ILE A 53 -42.44 -3.89 -0.60
N PRO A 54 -43.02 -3.93 0.61
CA PRO A 54 -44.45 -4.15 0.77
C PRO A 54 -45.26 -2.96 0.24
N LYS A 55 -46.39 -3.21 -0.41
CA LYS A 55 -47.38 -2.17 -0.72
C LYS A 55 -48.11 -1.75 0.57
N LYS A 56 -48.51 -0.47 0.64
CA LYS A 56 -49.13 0.19 1.81
C LYS A 56 -50.39 -0.50 2.39
N ASP A 57 -50.98 -1.47 1.70
CA ASP A 57 -52.30 -2.05 2.05
C ASP A 57 -52.27 -3.42 2.73
N ASP A 58 -51.12 -4.07 2.94
CA ASP A 58 -51.10 -5.43 3.47
C ASP A 58 -50.85 -5.52 5.00
N SER A 59 -51.93 -5.44 5.80
CA SER A 59 -52.12 -5.96 7.17
C SER A 59 -51.22 -5.49 8.35
N GLU A 60 -51.86 -5.30 9.53
CA GLU A 60 -51.35 -4.87 10.87
C GLU A 60 -50.30 -5.80 11.56
N SER A 61 -49.53 -6.61 10.83
CA SER A 61 -48.49 -7.44 11.45
C SER A 61 -47.13 -6.74 11.46
N ASP A 62 -46.40 -6.76 12.58
CA ASP A 62 -44.98 -6.37 12.64
C ASP A 62 -44.16 -7.15 11.61
N ARG A 63 -43.57 -6.45 10.63
CA ARG A 63 -42.79 -7.06 9.55
C ARG A 63 -41.35 -6.61 9.60
N VAL A 64 -40.45 -7.58 9.64
CA VAL A 64 -39.01 -7.35 9.62
C VAL A 64 -38.50 -7.46 8.18
N VAL A 65 -38.14 -6.34 7.58
CA VAL A 65 -37.59 -6.29 6.22
C VAL A 65 -36.07 -6.31 6.28
N ARG A 66 -35.46 -7.20 5.50
CA ARG A 66 -33.99 -7.34 5.40
C ARG A 66 -33.48 -6.80 4.08
N SER A 67 -32.31 -6.15 4.12
CA SER A 67 -31.61 -5.66 2.92
C SER A 67 -32.45 -4.71 2.06
N LEU A 68 -33.07 -3.70 2.68
CA LEU A 68 -33.90 -2.70 2.01
C LEU A 68 -33.03 -1.63 1.34
N ALA A 69 -33.13 -1.47 0.03
CA ALA A 69 -32.45 -0.41 -0.71
C ALA A 69 -33.39 0.79 -0.95
N LEU A 70 -32.98 1.97 -0.51
CA LEU A 70 -33.71 3.23 -0.69
C LEU A 70 -32.82 4.29 -1.32
N THR A 71 -33.43 5.16 -2.10
CA THR A 71 -32.74 6.22 -2.84
C THR A 71 -33.52 7.52 -2.74
N SER A 72 -32.81 8.62 -2.51
CA SER A 72 -33.32 9.99 -2.61
C SER A 72 -32.69 10.68 -3.81
N GLN A 73 -33.50 11.00 -4.82
CA GLN A 73 -33.07 11.84 -5.94
C GLN A 73 -32.79 13.28 -5.46
N LYS A 74 -33.62 13.81 -4.56
CA LYS A 74 -33.48 15.16 -4.00
C LYS A 74 -32.16 15.36 -3.27
N LEU A 75 -31.75 14.39 -2.47
CA LEU A 75 -30.48 14.44 -1.73
C LEU A 75 -29.31 13.87 -2.55
N GLY A 76 -29.58 13.21 -3.68
CA GLY A 76 -28.58 12.48 -4.46
C GLY A 76 -27.93 11.36 -3.65
N LEU A 77 -28.70 10.63 -2.84
CA LEU A 77 -28.20 9.67 -1.85
C LEU A 77 -28.84 8.29 -2.06
N THR A 78 -28.07 7.23 -1.86
CA THR A 78 -28.58 5.85 -1.85
C THR A 78 -28.05 5.07 -0.65
N ALA A 79 -28.88 4.21 -0.07
CA ALA A 79 -28.47 3.34 1.03
C ALA A 79 -29.10 1.96 0.90
N THR A 80 -28.34 0.94 1.34
CA THR A 80 -28.89 -0.40 1.59
C THR A 80 -28.85 -0.63 3.10
N MET A 81 -30.02 -0.78 3.70
CA MET A 81 -30.20 -0.98 5.12
C MET A 81 -30.16 -2.48 5.44
N ASP A 82 -29.45 -2.86 6.51
CA ASP A 82 -29.39 -4.25 6.94
C ASP A 82 -30.78 -4.77 7.34
N LEU A 83 -31.49 -4.00 8.15
CA LEU A 83 -32.76 -4.37 8.74
C LEU A 83 -33.64 -3.13 8.99
N ALA A 84 -34.95 -3.26 8.72
CA ALA A 84 -35.96 -2.30 9.14
C ALA A 84 -37.13 -3.07 9.75
N GLU A 85 -37.54 -2.70 10.96
CA GLU A 85 -38.79 -3.17 11.56
C GLU A 85 -39.90 -2.20 11.12
N ILE A 86 -40.91 -2.70 10.42
CA ILE A 86 -42.03 -1.90 9.91
C ILE A 86 -43.33 -2.39 10.54
N SER A 87 -44.05 -1.47 11.16
CA SER A 87 -45.32 -1.71 11.86
C SER A 87 -46.32 -0.66 11.40
N GLY A 88 -47.19 -1.01 10.44
CA GLY A 88 -48.12 -0.06 9.83
C GLY A 88 -47.39 1.10 9.13
N ASN A 89 -47.61 2.33 9.60
CA ASN A 89 -46.97 3.54 9.06
C ASN A 89 -45.62 3.87 9.71
N THR A 90 -45.24 3.17 10.78
CA THR A 90 -44.02 3.43 11.54
C THR A 90 -42.91 2.48 11.10
N ALA A 91 -41.70 3.00 10.92
CA ALA A 91 -40.51 2.20 10.61
C ALA A 91 -39.37 2.52 11.58
N VAL A 92 -38.64 1.48 11.99
CA VAL A 92 -37.46 1.58 12.86
C VAL A 92 -36.26 0.99 12.11
N PRO A 93 -35.31 1.83 11.65
CA PRO A 93 -34.08 1.34 11.04
C PRO A 93 -33.17 0.70 12.09
N ILE A 94 -32.62 -0.48 11.78
CA ILE A 94 -31.68 -1.20 12.65
C ILE A 94 -30.38 -1.47 11.89
N GLU A 95 -29.29 -0.86 12.36
CA GLU A 95 -27.95 -1.00 11.78
C GLU A 95 -27.07 -1.91 12.65
N TYR A 96 -26.46 -2.92 12.02
CA TYR A 96 -25.61 -3.88 12.70
C TYR A 96 -24.13 -3.50 12.59
N ARG A 97 -23.48 -3.30 13.73
CA ARG A 97 -22.04 -3.03 13.81
C ARG A 97 -21.31 -4.13 14.53
N LYS A 98 -20.13 -4.48 14.01
CA LYS A 98 -19.29 -5.52 14.62
C LYS A 98 -18.53 -5.05 15.84
N GLY A 99 -18.20 -3.76 15.87
CA GLY A 99 -17.33 -3.17 16.88
C GLY A 99 -18.01 -3.05 18.25
N ARG A 100 -17.45 -2.16 19.05
CA ARG A 100 -17.98 -1.76 20.34
C ARG A 100 -18.42 -0.30 20.27
N PRO A 101 -19.44 0.12 21.03
CA PRO A 101 -19.77 1.53 21.14
C PRO A 101 -18.63 2.29 21.81
N ARG A 102 -18.60 3.61 21.61
CA ARG A 102 -17.64 4.48 22.25
C ARG A 102 -17.94 4.55 23.75
N LYS A 103 -16.92 4.34 24.58
CA LYS A 103 -17.02 4.53 26.04
C LYS A 103 -16.62 5.95 26.38
N VAL A 104 -17.50 6.68 27.06
CA VAL A 104 -17.22 8.03 27.56
C VAL A 104 -17.20 7.96 29.08
N THR A 105 -16.08 8.37 29.67
CA THR A 105 -15.92 8.40 31.12
C THR A 105 -16.78 9.51 31.69
N MET A 106 -17.72 9.16 32.56
CA MET A 106 -18.46 10.08 33.39
C MET A 106 -17.72 10.20 34.74
N ALA A 107 -16.59 10.90 34.75
CA ALA A 107 -16.02 11.33 36.02
C ALA A 107 -16.71 12.65 36.42
N PRO A 108 -17.24 12.79 37.65
CA PRO A 108 -17.51 14.11 38.20
C PRO A 108 -16.20 14.93 38.15
N PRO A 109 -16.23 16.25 37.88
CA PRO A 109 -15.09 17.10 38.14
C PRO A 109 -14.67 16.89 39.61
N PRO A 110 -13.37 16.79 39.94
CA PRO A 110 -12.97 16.76 41.34
C PRO A 110 -13.47 18.04 42.01
N GLU A 111 -14.07 17.92 43.20
CA GLU A 111 -14.56 19.08 43.97
C GLU A 111 -13.42 20.06 44.32
N ASN A 112 -12.18 19.56 44.33
CA ASN A 112 -10.97 20.33 44.57
C ASN A 112 -9.87 20.00 43.53
N PRO A 113 -9.33 20.98 42.78
CA PRO A 113 -8.32 20.75 41.74
C PRO A 113 -7.01 20.10 42.21
N ASP A 114 -6.69 20.22 43.50
CA ASP A 114 -5.43 19.73 44.08
C ASP A 114 -5.55 18.33 44.71
N GLU A 115 -6.73 17.70 44.65
CA GLU A 115 -6.97 16.39 45.26
C GLU A 115 -6.71 15.25 44.26
N PRO A 116 -5.90 14.24 44.63
CA PRO A 116 -5.64 13.11 43.74
C PRO A 116 -6.94 12.33 43.45
N PRO A 117 -7.13 11.82 42.23
CA PRO A 117 -8.33 11.09 41.87
C PRO A 117 -8.49 9.88 42.79
N ASN A 118 -9.66 9.77 43.42
CA ASN A 118 -10.00 8.67 44.30
C ASN A 118 -10.08 7.36 43.50
N LEU A 119 -9.06 6.50 43.65
CA LEU A 119 -8.89 5.25 42.91
C LEU A 119 -9.91 4.16 43.28
N ASP A 120 -10.67 4.35 44.36
CA ASP A 120 -11.69 3.42 44.85
C ASP A 120 -13.06 3.61 44.18
N VAL A 121 -13.24 4.64 43.34
CA VAL A 121 -14.48 4.86 42.60
C VAL A 121 -14.34 4.25 41.20
N MET A 122 -15.10 3.17 40.92
CA MET A 122 -15.19 2.65 39.56
C MET A 122 -15.74 3.75 38.64
N PRO A 123 -15.03 4.15 37.57
CA PRO A 123 -15.52 5.15 36.65
C PRO A 123 -16.86 4.71 36.03
N LEU A 124 -17.89 5.53 36.21
CA LEU A 124 -19.14 5.40 35.46
C LEU A 124 -18.83 5.68 34.00
N TYR A 125 -19.32 4.83 33.10
CA TYR A 125 -19.16 5.00 31.66
C TYR A 125 -20.52 5.13 31.01
N SER A 126 -20.71 6.16 30.17
CA SER A 126 -21.78 6.19 29.18
C SER A 126 -21.29 5.54 27.88
N TYR A 127 -22.25 4.99 27.14
CA TYR A 127 -22.00 4.39 25.82
C TYR A 127 -22.62 5.27 24.76
N GLU A 128 -21.81 5.68 23.79
CA GLU A 128 -22.25 6.51 22.68
C GLU A 128 -21.98 5.80 21.36
N ALA A 129 -22.80 6.14 20.35
CA ALA A 129 -22.53 5.72 18.99
C ALA A 129 -21.30 6.43 18.43
N TRP A 130 -20.56 5.76 17.54
CA TRP A 130 -19.53 6.46 16.76
C TRP A 130 -20.18 7.47 15.83
N PRO A 131 -19.55 8.64 15.56
CA PRO A 131 -20.11 9.64 14.66
C PRO A 131 -20.49 9.07 13.28
N THR A 132 -19.63 8.21 12.72
CA THR A 132 -19.90 7.48 11.46
C THR A 132 -21.18 6.64 11.54
N ASP A 133 -21.36 5.90 12.63
CA ASP A 133 -22.51 5.01 12.81
C ASP A 133 -23.79 5.83 12.99
N ARG A 134 -23.70 6.94 13.72
CA ARG A 134 -24.79 7.89 13.96
C ARG A 134 -25.26 8.53 12.65
N VAL A 135 -24.34 9.07 11.85
CA VAL A 135 -24.64 9.68 10.55
C VAL A 135 -25.21 8.67 9.55
N GLN A 136 -24.64 7.45 9.47
CA GLN A 136 -25.18 6.43 8.57
C GLN A 136 -26.62 6.06 8.94
N LEU A 137 -26.89 5.86 10.24
CA LEU A 137 -28.22 5.54 10.73
C LEU A 137 -29.21 6.70 10.51
N ALA A 138 -28.76 7.95 10.63
CA ALA A 138 -29.57 9.12 10.31
C ALA A 138 -29.97 9.17 8.83
N PHE A 139 -29.06 8.83 7.91
CA PHE A 139 -29.41 8.70 6.50
C PHE A 139 -30.48 7.63 6.25
N HIS A 140 -30.42 6.49 6.95
CA HIS A 140 -31.46 5.47 6.87
C HIS A 140 -32.82 6.01 7.34
N ALA A 141 -32.85 6.74 8.45
CA ALA A 141 -34.07 7.37 8.96
C ALA A 141 -34.63 8.42 7.98
N ILE A 142 -33.78 9.25 7.37
CA ILE A 142 -34.17 10.24 6.36
C ILE A 142 -34.80 9.56 5.14
N LEU A 143 -34.15 8.51 4.62
CA LEU A 143 -34.64 7.78 3.44
C LEU A 143 -35.96 7.06 3.70
N LEU A 144 -36.17 6.51 4.90
CA LEU A 144 -37.45 5.94 5.31
C LEU A 144 -38.55 7.01 5.44
N LYS A 145 -38.24 8.18 6.02
CA LYS A 145 -39.16 9.32 6.08
C LYS A 145 -39.56 9.79 4.68
N GLU A 146 -38.61 9.90 3.74
CA GLU A 146 -38.91 10.25 2.34
C GLU A 146 -39.71 9.17 1.60
N ALA A 147 -39.53 7.89 1.96
CA ALA A 147 -40.36 6.80 1.46
C ALA A 147 -41.79 6.78 2.04
N GLY A 148 -42.10 7.69 2.97
CA GLY A 148 -43.44 7.92 3.52
C GLY A 148 -43.73 7.20 4.84
N TYR A 149 -42.71 6.74 5.56
CA TYR A 149 -42.84 6.16 6.90
C TYR A 149 -42.60 7.19 8.01
N GLU A 150 -43.25 7.01 9.14
CA GLU A 150 -42.93 7.71 10.38
C GLU A 150 -41.77 7.02 11.09
N VAL A 151 -40.74 7.78 11.47
CA VAL A 151 -39.53 7.24 12.11
C VAL A 151 -39.24 8.09 13.35
N GLU A 152 -39.59 7.57 14.52
CA GLU A 152 -39.40 8.23 15.81
C GLU A 152 -38.08 7.83 16.48
N ARG A 153 -37.64 6.60 16.25
CA ARG A 153 -36.43 6.02 16.84
C ARG A 153 -35.66 5.18 15.84
N ALA A 154 -34.36 5.06 16.08
CA ALA A 154 -33.42 4.31 15.25
C ALA A 154 -32.44 3.55 16.14
N ILE A 155 -31.92 2.42 15.66
CA ILE A 155 -31.25 1.45 16.53
C ILE A 155 -29.91 1.02 15.97
N LEU A 156 -28.88 1.09 16.82
CA LEU A 156 -27.55 0.54 16.55
C LEU A 156 -27.31 -0.69 17.40
N TYR A 157 -26.98 -1.82 16.76
CA TYR A 157 -26.64 -3.05 17.44
C TYR A 157 -25.15 -3.37 17.29
N TYR A 158 -24.40 -3.30 18.39
CA TYR A 158 -22.98 -3.65 18.46
C TYR A 158 -22.79 -5.12 18.86
N ALA A 159 -22.46 -5.96 17.89
CA ALA A 159 -22.41 -7.41 18.04
C ALA A 159 -21.33 -7.92 19.02
N PHE A 160 -20.17 -7.25 19.12
CA PHE A 160 -19.10 -7.68 20.02
C PHE A 160 -19.54 -7.66 21.49
N GLU A 161 -20.25 -6.60 21.90
CA GLU A 161 -20.77 -6.46 23.27
C GLU A 161 -22.25 -6.84 23.38
N LYS A 162 -22.86 -7.32 22.27
CA LYS A 162 -24.30 -7.59 22.13
C LYS A 162 -25.17 -6.44 22.66
N ARG A 163 -24.74 -5.20 22.42
CA ARG A 163 -25.35 -3.99 22.99
C ARG A 163 -26.22 -3.28 21.96
N ARG A 164 -27.45 -2.94 22.35
CA ARG A 164 -28.40 -2.14 21.56
C ARG A 164 -28.36 -0.71 22.08
N LEU A 165 -28.12 0.26 21.19
CA LEU A 165 -28.28 1.68 21.47
C LEU A 165 -29.49 2.17 20.70
N GLU A 166 -30.43 2.79 21.40
CA GLU A 166 -31.60 3.44 20.83
C GLU A 166 -31.30 4.94 20.70
N ILE A 167 -31.62 5.51 19.55
CA ILE A 167 -31.38 6.92 19.22
C ILE A 167 -32.70 7.53 18.79
N ASP A 168 -33.08 8.61 19.47
CA ASP A 168 -34.27 9.39 19.12
C ASP A 168 -34.04 10.15 17.81
N VAL A 169 -34.97 10.03 16.88
CA VAL A 169 -34.89 10.65 15.54
C VAL A 169 -35.50 12.04 15.60
N ASN A 170 -34.76 12.96 16.22
CA ASN A 170 -35.10 14.37 16.33
C ASN A 170 -34.44 15.23 15.24
N ASP A 171 -34.80 16.51 15.18
CA ASP A 171 -34.27 17.44 14.18
C ASP A 171 -32.76 17.63 14.26
N ALA A 172 -32.16 17.53 15.45
CA ALA A 172 -30.71 17.65 15.62
C ALA A 172 -29.97 16.48 14.98
N PHE A 173 -30.46 15.24 15.16
CA PHE A 173 -29.90 14.03 14.57
C PHE A 173 -29.99 14.03 13.04
N ILE A 174 -31.12 14.51 12.50
CA ILE A 174 -31.30 14.67 11.05
C ILE A 174 -30.39 15.80 10.51
N SER A 175 -30.33 16.93 11.20
CA SER A 175 -29.52 18.08 10.80
C SER A 175 -28.03 17.73 10.75
N GLU A 176 -27.51 16.97 11.71
CA GLU A 176 -26.13 16.50 11.70
C GLU A 176 -25.79 15.73 10.42
N ALA A 177 -26.66 14.82 9.99
CA ALA A 177 -26.44 14.01 8.79
C ALA A 177 -26.48 14.86 7.52
N LEU A 178 -27.42 15.81 7.44
CA LEU A 178 -27.50 16.73 6.30
C LEU A 178 -26.31 17.69 6.22
N ILE A 179 -25.83 18.21 7.35
CA ILE A 179 -24.60 19.01 7.42
C ILE A 179 -23.39 18.17 6.96
N THR A 180 -23.32 16.91 7.41
CA THR A 180 -22.25 15.99 7.01
C THR A 180 -22.29 15.70 5.51
N LEU A 181 -23.48 15.50 4.94
CA LEU A 181 -23.68 15.30 3.50
C LEU A 181 -23.20 16.50 2.70
N GLU A 182 -23.58 17.71 3.11
CA GLU A 182 -23.18 18.93 2.41
C GLU A 182 -21.66 19.16 2.49
N ALA A 183 -21.07 18.95 3.67
CA ALA A 183 -19.62 19.03 3.86
C ALA A 183 -18.87 17.97 3.03
N ALA A 184 -19.41 16.76 2.93
CA ALA A 184 -18.85 15.69 2.10
C ALA A 184 -18.93 16.04 0.60
N LYS A 185 -20.06 16.55 0.11
CA LYS A 185 -20.20 17.00 -1.28
C LYS A 185 -19.25 18.15 -1.61
N SER A 186 -19.14 19.13 -0.71
CA SER A 186 -18.19 20.25 -0.85
C SER A 186 -16.74 19.76 -0.89
N CYS A 187 -16.37 18.87 0.04
CA CYS A 187 -15.06 18.23 0.08
C CYS A 187 -14.71 17.52 -1.23
N ALA A 188 -15.67 16.82 -1.84
CA ALA A 188 -15.44 16.08 -3.07
C ALA A 188 -15.18 16.96 -4.31
N GLN A 189 -15.63 18.22 -4.28
CA GLN A 189 -15.34 19.19 -5.33
C GLN A 189 -13.96 19.86 -5.15
N GLY A 190 -13.38 19.76 -3.94
CA GLY A 190 -12.11 20.35 -3.58
C GLY A 190 -10.90 19.46 -3.85
N PRO A 191 -9.69 19.94 -3.51
CA PRO A 191 -8.50 19.11 -3.47
C PRO A 191 -8.60 18.09 -2.35
N ARG A 192 -7.85 16.99 -2.47
CA ARG A 192 -7.77 15.96 -1.43
C ARG A 192 -7.42 16.58 -0.06
N PRO A 193 -8.23 16.37 0.99
CA PRO A 193 -7.95 16.90 2.32
C PRO A 193 -6.65 16.36 2.90
N MET A 194 -5.98 17.16 3.73
CA MET A 194 -4.78 16.72 4.45
C MET A 194 -5.09 15.62 5.47
N PRO A 195 -4.12 14.74 5.80
CA PRO A 195 -4.30 13.76 6.87
C PRO A 195 -4.54 14.42 8.23
N LEU A 196 -5.26 13.71 9.11
CA LEU A 196 -5.45 14.19 10.48
C LEU A 196 -4.10 14.27 11.22
N LEU A 197 -3.92 15.31 12.04
CA LEU A 197 -2.72 15.52 12.84
C LEU A 197 -2.76 14.69 14.12
N ASN A 198 -1.85 13.72 14.25
CA ASN A 198 -1.67 12.88 15.45
C ASN A 198 -2.94 12.19 16.00
N ASP A 199 -3.96 12.01 15.18
CA ASP A 199 -5.25 11.47 15.62
C ASP A 199 -5.20 9.96 15.84
N ALA A 200 -5.77 9.48 16.95
CA ALA A 200 -5.81 8.05 17.30
C ALA A 200 -6.62 7.20 16.31
N ARG A 201 -7.59 7.80 15.60
CA ARG A 201 -8.36 7.15 14.52
C ARG A 201 -7.44 6.58 13.43
N CYS A 202 -6.36 7.29 13.09
CA CYS A 202 -5.43 6.86 12.05
C CYS A 202 -4.81 5.48 12.31
N LEU A 203 -4.64 5.06 13.57
CA LEU A 203 -4.04 3.78 13.92
C LEU A 203 -4.89 2.57 13.53
N ARG A 204 -6.21 2.76 13.40
CA ARG A 204 -7.18 1.70 13.04
C ARG A 204 -7.79 1.90 11.65
N CYS A 205 -7.38 2.95 10.95
CA CYS A 205 -7.85 3.24 9.61
C CYS A 205 -7.28 2.21 8.61
N SER A 206 -8.14 1.55 7.84
CA SER A 206 -7.75 0.59 6.80
C SER A 206 -6.90 1.24 5.70
N LEU A 207 -7.13 2.53 5.42
CA LEU A 207 -6.39 3.29 4.42
C LEU A 207 -5.13 3.95 4.96
N GLN A 208 -4.73 3.74 6.23
CA GLN A 208 -3.48 4.30 6.78
C GLN A 208 -2.26 4.03 5.88
N PRO A 209 -2.06 2.83 5.31
CA PRO A 209 -0.90 2.57 4.45
C PRO A 209 -0.89 3.41 3.17
N ILE A 210 -2.05 3.84 2.69
CA ILE A 210 -2.18 4.68 1.48
C ILE A 210 -2.13 6.16 1.86
N CYS A 211 -2.86 6.55 2.90
CA CYS A 211 -2.98 7.91 3.39
C CYS A 211 -1.64 8.48 3.90
N LEU A 212 -0.80 7.64 4.51
CA LEU A 212 0.51 7.97 5.08
C LEU A 212 0.47 9.21 6.02
N PRO A 213 -0.42 9.24 7.03
CA PRO A 213 -0.65 10.43 7.84
C PRO A 213 0.60 10.91 8.56
N ASP A 214 1.39 10.01 9.13
CA ASP A 214 2.56 10.40 9.92
C ASP A 214 3.74 10.83 9.04
N GLU A 215 3.89 10.24 7.85
CA GLU A 215 4.93 10.61 6.89
C GLU A 215 4.64 11.96 6.23
N VAL A 216 3.41 12.15 5.78
CA VAL A 216 2.97 13.42 5.17
C VAL A 216 3.07 14.56 6.18
N ASN A 217 2.56 14.37 7.39
CA ASN A 217 2.60 15.40 8.43
C ASN A 217 4.03 15.69 8.90
N ASN A 218 4.89 14.67 9.05
CA ASN A 218 6.29 14.87 9.44
C ASN A 218 7.07 15.69 8.40
N GLN A 219 6.90 15.41 7.11
CA GLN A 219 7.58 16.15 6.05
C GLN A 219 7.14 17.62 5.98
N ARG A 220 5.87 17.91 6.25
CA ARG A 220 5.37 19.30 6.32
C ARG A 220 5.86 20.03 7.56
N ALA A 221 5.90 19.37 8.70
CA ALA A 221 6.43 19.95 9.94
C ALA A 221 7.91 20.36 9.80
N LEU A 222 8.70 19.61 9.02
CA LEU A 222 10.08 19.97 8.69
C LEU A 222 10.19 21.28 7.88
N GLU A 223 9.27 21.52 6.95
CA GLU A 223 9.21 22.77 6.19
C GLU A 223 8.83 23.97 7.08
N GLU A 224 7.91 23.77 8.02
CA GLU A 224 7.47 24.79 8.98
C GLU A 224 8.41 24.95 10.20
N ALA A 225 9.55 24.23 10.22
CA ALA A 225 10.50 24.17 11.34
C ALA A 225 9.88 23.78 12.71
N VAL A 226 8.77 23.05 12.69
CA VAL A 226 8.10 22.53 13.88
C VAL A 226 8.61 21.12 14.17
N GLU A 227 9.17 20.87 15.36
CA GLU A 227 9.64 19.53 15.74
C GLU A 227 8.44 18.60 15.99
N MET A 228 8.05 17.83 14.97
CA MET A 228 7.03 16.79 15.09
C MET A 228 7.69 15.41 15.03
N LYS A 229 7.75 14.71 16.17
CA LYS A 229 8.20 13.32 16.20
C LYS A 229 7.11 12.43 15.60
N PRO A 230 7.34 11.77 14.45
CA PRO A 230 6.37 10.87 13.88
C PRO A 230 6.08 9.76 14.88
N ARG A 231 4.80 9.40 15.06
CA ARG A 231 4.44 8.33 15.97
C ARG A 231 5.08 7.04 15.45
N LYS A 232 5.65 6.23 16.36
CA LYS A 232 6.06 4.86 16.02
C LYS A 232 4.82 4.03 15.79
N ILE A 233 4.30 4.06 14.58
CA ILE A 233 3.32 3.08 14.14
C ILE A 233 4.07 1.77 13.98
N TRP A 234 3.61 0.73 14.68
CA TRP A 234 3.93 -0.64 14.33
C TRP A 234 2.91 -1.03 13.29
N PRO A 235 3.21 -0.87 11.99
CA PRO A 235 2.25 -1.30 11.01
C PRO A 235 2.06 -2.80 11.20
N PRO A 236 0.81 -3.29 11.16
CA PRO A 236 0.55 -4.72 11.21
C PRO A 236 1.43 -5.40 10.15
N ARG A 237 1.99 -6.55 10.51
CA ARG A 237 2.67 -7.43 9.56
C ARG A 237 1.62 -8.01 8.64
N ASP A 238 1.36 -7.29 7.56
CA ASP A 238 0.55 -7.74 6.44
C ASP A 238 1.45 -7.96 5.22
N ASP A 239 2.70 -8.38 5.46
CA ASP A 239 3.61 -8.79 4.39
C ASP A 239 3.02 -10.06 3.78
N GLY A 240 2.29 -9.89 2.68
CA GLY A 240 1.78 -11.03 1.93
C GLY A 240 2.95 -11.80 1.31
N ILE A 241 2.66 -13.02 0.92
CA ILE A 241 3.59 -13.96 0.34
C ILE A 241 3.62 -13.70 -1.16
N HIS A 242 4.83 -13.49 -1.69
CA HIS A 242 5.09 -13.51 -3.13
C HIS A 242 5.27 -14.94 -3.58
N VAL A 243 4.35 -15.41 -4.41
CA VAL A 243 4.44 -16.77 -4.91
C VAL A 243 5.18 -16.76 -6.24
N VAL A 244 6.28 -17.51 -6.31
CA VAL A 244 7.05 -17.71 -7.54
C VAL A 244 6.83 -19.13 -8.03
N ALA A 245 6.11 -19.27 -9.14
CA ALA A 245 5.88 -20.54 -9.81
C ALA A 245 6.87 -20.69 -10.98
N GLN A 246 7.72 -21.71 -10.94
CA GLN A 246 8.78 -21.94 -11.93
C GLN A 246 8.90 -23.40 -12.40
N SER A 247 8.08 -24.30 -11.86
CA SER A 247 8.13 -25.72 -12.19
C SER A 247 7.59 -25.94 -13.60
N ASN A 248 8.41 -26.51 -14.50
CA ASN A 248 7.97 -26.76 -15.87
C ASN A 248 6.70 -27.62 -15.91
N GLY A 249 5.72 -27.20 -16.71
CA GLY A 249 4.43 -27.89 -16.84
C GLY A 249 3.51 -27.78 -15.63
N ALA A 250 3.86 -27.00 -14.60
CA ALA A 250 2.96 -26.78 -13.47
C ALA A 250 1.74 -25.94 -13.86
N ARG A 251 0.60 -26.22 -13.22
CA ARG A 251 -0.68 -25.53 -13.45
C ARG A 251 -1.18 -24.87 -12.18
N ILE A 252 -1.61 -23.63 -12.29
CA ILE A 252 -2.16 -22.81 -11.21
C ILE A 252 -3.68 -22.72 -11.33
N GLY A 253 -4.37 -23.14 -10.27
CA GLY A 253 -5.82 -23.06 -10.14
C GLY A 253 -6.23 -22.43 -8.80
N ILE A 254 -7.48 -22.01 -8.69
CA ILE A 254 -8.08 -21.55 -7.43
C ILE A 254 -9.21 -22.50 -7.04
N ARG A 255 -9.24 -22.91 -5.75
CA ARG A 255 -10.33 -23.67 -5.15
C ARG A 255 -10.73 -23.01 -3.84
N GLY A 256 -11.93 -22.44 -3.79
CA GLY A 256 -12.40 -21.68 -2.63
C GLY A 256 -11.58 -20.41 -2.41
N LYS A 257 -10.94 -20.28 -1.23
CA LYS A 257 -10.07 -19.14 -0.87
C LYS A 257 -8.57 -19.45 -0.98
N THR A 258 -8.20 -20.51 -1.71
CA THR A 258 -6.83 -21.03 -1.77
C THR A 258 -6.40 -21.21 -3.23
N MET A 259 -5.19 -20.75 -3.55
CA MET A 259 -4.51 -21.07 -4.80
C MET A 259 -3.83 -22.43 -4.68
N LYS A 260 -4.04 -23.30 -5.66
CA LYS A 260 -3.37 -24.60 -5.79
C LYS A 260 -2.41 -24.58 -6.97
N VAL A 261 -1.20 -25.10 -6.75
CA VAL A 261 -0.22 -25.38 -7.78
C VAL A 261 -0.12 -26.88 -7.95
N THR A 262 -0.38 -27.36 -9.16
CA THR A 262 -0.33 -28.78 -9.54
C THR A 262 0.81 -29.02 -10.52
N ASP A 263 1.37 -30.23 -10.55
CA ASP A 263 2.33 -30.63 -11.58
C ASP A 263 1.63 -31.04 -12.88
N LYS A 264 2.41 -31.52 -13.84
CA LYS A 264 1.92 -32.02 -15.14
C LYS A 264 0.97 -33.22 -15.01
N ASP A 265 1.10 -34.00 -13.93
CA ASP A 265 0.35 -35.23 -13.66
C ASP A 265 -0.89 -34.96 -12.78
N GLY A 266 -1.10 -33.70 -12.37
CA GLY A 266 -2.25 -33.25 -11.57
C GLY A 266 -2.05 -33.37 -10.06
N LEU A 267 -0.86 -33.77 -9.60
CA LEU A 267 -0.55 -33.85 -8.17
C LEU A 267 -0.33 -32.46 -7.58
N THR A 268 -0.85 -32.22 -6.38
CA THR A 268 -0.73 -30.92 -5.73
C THR A 268 0.68 -30.74 -5.19
N ILE A 269 1.41 -29.76 -5.74
CA ILE A 269 2.75 -29.37 -5.30
C ILE A 269 2.65 -28.46 -4.07
N LYS A 270 1.72 -27.49 -4.11
CA LYS A 270 1.60 -26.48 -3.06
C LYS A 270 0.21 -25.83 -3.04
N GLU A 271 -0.21 -25.43 -1.84
CA GLU A 271 -1.40 -24.63 -1.60
C GLU A 271 -1.03 -23.33 -0.89
N VAL A 272 -1.61 -22.21 -1.31
CA VAL A 272 -1.37 -20.89 -0.71
C VAL A 272 -2.71 -20.17 -0.50
N PRO A 273 -3.04 -19.76 0.73
CA PRO A 273 -4.24 -18.96 0.98
C PRO A 273 -4.18 -17.63 0.22
N LEU A 274 -5.26 -17.26 -0.47
CA LEU A 274 -5.33 -16.01 -1.23
C LEU A 274 -5.22 -14.78 -0.32
N LEU A 275 -5.72 -14.88 0.92
CA LEU A 275 -5.64 -13.81 1.91
C LEU A 275 -4.20 -13.39 2.22
N THR A 276 -3.27 -14.35 2.13
CA THR A 276 -1.86 -14.10 2.42
C THR A 276 -1.05 -13.84 1.15
N MET A 277 -1.66 -13.69 -0.04
CA MET A 277 -0.91 -13.49 -1.28
C MET A 277 -0.83 -12.00 -1.64
N GLU A 278 0.39 -11.52 -1.91
CA GLU A 278 0.62 -10.14 -2.37
C GLU A 278 0.85 -10.06 -3.88
N SER A 279 1.55 -11.03 -4.47
CA SER A 279 1.67 -11.16 -5.93
C SER A 279 2.00 -12.57 -6.39
N LEU A 280 1.82 -12.82 -7.68
CA LEU A 280 2.18 -14.07 -8.35
C LEU A 280 3.19 -13.81 -9.47
N SER A 281 4.33 -14.49 -9.44
CA SER A 281 5.30 -14.53 -10.56
C SER A 281 5.28 -15.90 -11.23
N VAL A 282 5.01 -15.91 -12.53
CA VAL A 282 4.90 -17.10 -13.37
C VAL A 282 6.12 -17.16 -14.30
N LEU A 283 6.97 -18.18 -14.15
CA LEU A 283 8.22 -18.31 -14.91
C LEU A 283 8.13 -19.46 -15.91
N GLY A 284 8.55 -19.18 -17.15
CA GLY A 284 8.74 -20.21 -18.17
C GLY A 284 7.42 -20.84 -18.63
N SER A 285 7.32 -22.16 -18.50
CA SER A 285 6.19 -22.96 -19.05
C SER A 285 5.05 -23.23 -18.06
N VAL A 286 4.97 -22.46 -16.97
CA VAL A 286 3.88 -22.57 -16.00
C VAL A 286 2.58 -22.03 -16.59
N GLN A 287 1.48 -22.76 -16.38
CA GLN A 287 0.15 -22.39 -16.85
C GLN A 287 -0.70 -21.86 -15.69
N ILE A 288 -1.59 -20.90 -16.00
CA ILE A 288 -2.61 -20.41 -15.07
C ILE A 288 -3.99 -20.56 -15.73
N SER A 289 -4.97 -21.03 -14.96
CA SER A 289 -6.36 -21.09 -15.42
C SER A 289 -7.01 -19.71 -15.43
N THR A 290 -7.96 -19.48 -16.35
CA THR A 290 -8.72 -18.22 -16.43
C THR A 290 -9.44 -17.90 -15.13
N GLN A 291 -10.00 -18.90 -14.45
CA GLN A 291 -10.65 -18.76 -13.16
C GLN A 291 -9.68 -18.28 -12.08
N ALA A 292 -8.43 -18.76 -12.11
CA ALA A 292 -7.41 -18.29 -11.19
C ALA A 292 -7.02 -16.82 -11.48
N LEU A 293 -6.92 -16.45 -12.76
CA LEU A 293 -6.66 -15.06 -13.16
C LEU A 293 -7.75 -14.12 -12.66
N HIS A 294 -9.03 -14.44 -12.88
CA HIS A 294 -10.16 -13.63 -12.41
C HIS A 294 -10.14 -13.48 -10.89
N ALA A 295 -10.01 -14.58 -10.14
CA ALA A 295 -10.05 -14.52 -8.69
C ALA A 295 -8.84 -13.83 -8.03
N LEU A 296 -7.69 -13.76 -8.72
CA LEU A 296 -6.55 -12.92 -8.32
C LEU A 296 -6.81 -11.44 -8.65
N ALA A 297 -7.33 -11.15 -9.85
CA ALA A 297 -7.67 -9.79 -10.27
C ALA A 297 -8.75 -9.15 -9.38
N ASP A 298 -9.82 -9.90 -9.04
CA ASP A 298 -10.89 -9.46 -8.13
C ASP A 298 -10.38 -9.11 -6.71
N ARG A 299 -9.19 -9.60 -6.35
CA ARG A 299 -8.52 -9.33 -5.07
C ARG A 299 -7.40 -8.33 -5.19
N CYS A 300 -7.24 -7.69 -6.35
CA CYS A 300 -6.14 -6.79 -6.64
C CYS A 300 -4.74 -7.43 -6.47
N ILE A 301 -4.60 -8.73 -6.75
CA ILE A 301 -3.30 -9.43 -6.70
C ILE A 301 -2.67 -9.43 -8.10
N PRO A 302 -1.58 -8.67 -8.34
CA PRO A 302 -0.94 -8.60 -9.65
C PRO A 302 -0.21 -9.89 -10.03
N ILE A 303 -0.14 -10.17 -11.33
CA ILE A 303 0.52 -11.36 -11.90
C ILE A 303 1.63 -10.93 -12.87
N ALA A 304 2.87 -11.31 -12.61
CA ALA A 304 4.00 -11.06 -13.49
C ALA A 304 4.38 -12.34 -14.27
N TYR A 305 4.43 -12.25 -15.59
CA TYR A 305 4.92 -13.31 -16.47
C TYR A 305 6.37 -13.05 -16.81
N LEU A 306 7.24 -14.00 -16.48
CA LEU A 306 8.68 -13.91 -16.65
C LEU A 306 9.16 -15.02 -17.60
N SER A 307 10.11 -14.67 -18.47
CA SER A 307 10.87 -15.66 -19.24
C SER A 307 11.69 -16.56 -18.32
N SER A 308 12.21 -17.68 -18.85
CA SER A 308 13.15 -18.54 -18.12
C SER A 308 14.39 -17.78 -17.63
N ALA A 309 14.82 -16.73 -18.33
CA ALA A 309 15.92 -15.86 -17.92
C ALA A 309 15.52 -14.77 -16.90
N GLY A 310 14.27 -14.75 -16.42
CA GLY A 310 13.75 -13.79 -15.44
C GLY A 310 13.36 -12.42 -16.00
N ARG A 311 13.52 -12.19 -17.30
CA ARG A 311 12.98 -10.98 -17.96
C ARG A 311 11.46 -11.02 -17.93
N MET A 312 10.81 -9.95 -17.46
CA MET A 312 9.35 -9.80 -17.52
C MET A 312 8.90 -9.62 -18.96
N VAL A 313 7.87 -10.38 -19.31
CA VAL A 313 7.27 -10.47 -20.66
C VAL A 313 5.91 -9.79 -20.65
N ALA A 314 5.12 -10.02 -19.60
CA ALA A 314 3.81 -9.42 -19.43
C ALA A 314 3.51 -9.23 -17.95
N MET A 315 2.57 -8.35 -17.65
CA MET A 315 2.03 -8.15 -16.32
C MET A 315 0.51 -8.02 -16.44
N VAL A 316 -0.23 -8.74 -15.60
CA VAL A 316 -1.65 -8.52 -15.37
C VAL A 316 -1.75 -7.62 -14.16
N ASP A 317 -2.13 -6.37 -14.43
CA ASP A 317 -2.41 -5.35 -13.44
C ASP A 317 -3.92 -5.31 -13.21
N PRO A 318 -4.41 -5.58 -11.99
CA PRO A 318 -5.85 -5.55 -11.69
C PRO A 318 -6.47 -4.17 -11.99
N LEU A 319 -7.66 -4.17 -12.59
CA LEU A 319 -8.40 -2.95 -12.95
C LEU A 319 -9.12 -2.37 -11.71
N ASP A 320 -8.38 -1.95 -10.70
CA ASP A 320 -8.99 -1.20 -9.60
C ASP A 320 -9.17 0.29 -9.94
N SER A 321 -9.77 1.03 -9.01
CA SER A 321 -9.94 2.48 -9.07
C SER A 321 -8.59 3.20 -9.26
N VAL A 322 -8.29 3.56 -10.51
CA VAL A 322 -7.14 4.39 -10.83
C VAL A 322 -7.46 5.83 -10.43
N SER A 323 -6.73 6.38 -9.44
CA SER A 323 -6.75 7.82 -9.20
C SER A 323 -6.14 8.53 -10.42
N ALA A 324 -7.01 9.04 -11.29
CA ALA A 324 -6.61 9.80 -12.47
C ALA A 324 -5.81 11.05 -12.09
N GLU A 325 -6.00 11.56 -10.88
CA GLU A 325 -5.29 12.73 -10.34
C GLU A 325 -3.80 12.48 -10.20
N ILE A 326 -3.38 11.37 -9.57
CA ILE A 326 -1.96 11.03 -9.41
C ILE A 326 -1.26 10.93 -10.78
N ARG A 327 -1.90 10.28 -11.75
CA ARG A 327 -1.32 10.12 -13.09
C ARG A 327 -1.27 11.44 -13.87
N LYS A 328 -2.31 12.28 -13.76
CA LYS A 328 -2.32 13.64 -14.33
C LYS A 328 -1.20 14.49 -13.72
N ALA A 329 -1.04 14.45 -12.40
CA ALA A 329 0.02 15.16 -11.69
C ALA A 329 1.39 14.67 -12.14
N GLN A 330 1.60 13.35 -12.21
CA GLN A 330 2.85 12.75 -12.71
C GLN A 330 3.23 13.29 -14.09
N ILE A 331 2.31 13.22 -15.07
CA ILE A 331 2.58 13.69 -16.43
C ILE A 331 2.94 15.18 -16.41
N ARG A 332 2.07 16.02 -15.81
CA ARG A 332 2.26 17.48 -15.81
C ARG A 332 3.52 17.93 -15.09
N LYS A 333 3.86 17.31 -13.97
CA LYS A 333 5.01 17.68 -13.14
C LYS A 333 6.31 17.16 -13.73
N LEU A 334 6.33 15.97 -14.31
CA LEU A 334 7.54 15.41 -14.91
C LEU A 334 7.88 16.01 -16.28
N ASP A 335 6.98 16.79 -16.88
CA ASP A 335 7.31 17.67 -18.02
C ASP A 335 8.14 18.90 -17.57
N ASP A 336 8.16 19.25 -16.28
CA ASP A 336 9.01 20.32 -15.74
C ASP A 336 10.41 19.80 -15.39
N THR A 337 11.42 20.33 -16.10
CA THR A 337 12.83 20.00 -15.89
C THR A 337 13.29 20.24 -14.44
N LYS A 338 12.77 21.27 -13.75
CA LYS A 338 13.15 21.57 -12.35
C LYS A 338 12.71 20.45 -11.40
N VAL A 339 11.47 19.98 -11.58
CA VAL A 339 10.90 18.84 -10.84
C VAL A 339 11.72 17.58 -11.12
N CYS A 340 12.08 17.34 -12.39
CA CYS A 340 12.91 16.19 -12.75
C CYS A 340 14.31 16.24 -12.10
N ILE A 341 14.93 17.43 -12.04
CA ILE A 341 16.21 17.63 -11.35
C ILE A 341 16.08 17.34 -9.85
N GLU A 342 15.04 17.86 -9.20
CA GLU A 342 14.80 17.66 -7.77
C GLU A 342 14.68 16.16 -7.42
N LEU A 343 13.82 15.43 -8.13
CA LEU A 343 13.65 13.99 -7.92
C LEU A 343 14.96 13.22 -8.21
N SER A 344 15.65 13.57 -9.31
CA SER A 344 16.93 12.94 -9.69
C SER A 344 18.01 13.14 -8.63
N ARG A 345 18.12 14.34 -8.04
CA ARG A 345 19.08 14.64 -6.96
C ARG A 345 18.82 13.77 -5.75
N ALA A 346 17.56 13.67 -5.32
CA ALA A 346 17.17 12.88 -4.16
C ALA A 346 17.47 11.38 -4.35
N LEU A 347 17.14 10.82 -5.52
CA LEU A 347 17.39 9.41 -5.85
C LEU A 347 18.88 9.07 -5.92
N VAL A 348 19.65 9.87 -6.67
CA VAL A 348 21.08 9.59 -6.91
C VAL A 348 21.91 9.84 -5.65
N ALA A 349 21.59 10.89 -4.87
CA ALA A 349 22.25 11.11 -3.58
C ALA A 349 22.04 9.91 -2.64
N ALA A 350 20.81 9.41 -2.52
CA ALA A 350 20.52 8.25 -1.67
C ALA A 350 21.22 6.97 -2.16
N LYS A 351 21.29 6.75 -3.48
CA LYS A 351 22.08 5.65 -4.07
C LYS A 351 23.54 5.72 -3.64
N ILE A 352 24.21 6.86 -3.83
CA ILE A 352 25.64 7.00 -3.54
C ILE A 352 25.90 6.84 -2.04
N LEU A 353 25.03 7.40 -1.19
CA LEU A 353 25.11 7.21 0.26
C LEU A 353 25.00 5.73 0.64
N ASN A 354 24.05 4.99 0.05
CA ASN A 354 23.89 3.56 0.33
C ASN A 354 25.05 2.71 -0.20
N GLN A 355 25.62 3.06 -1.37
CA GLN A 355 26.83 2.44 -1.88
C GLN A 355 28.03 2.66 -0.95
N ARG A 356 28.19 3.91 -0.46
CA ARG A 356 29.23 4.27 0.52
C ARG A 356 29.08 3.47 1.82
N SER A 357 27.86 3.38 2.37
CA SER A 357 27.60 2.60 3.58
C SER A 357 27.82 1.11 3.38
N LEU A 358 27.50 0.55 2.21
CA LEU A 358 27.75 -0.85 1.91
C LEU A 358 29.25 -1.16 1.84
N LEU A 359 30.03 -0.31 1.16
CA LEU A 359 31.48 -0.40 1.11
C LEU A 359 32.10 -0.32 2.51
N MET A 360 31.72 0.68 3.30
CA MET A 360 32.21 0.87 4.66
C MET A 360 31.98 -0.35 5.56
N ARG A 361 30.84 -1.04 5.40
CA ARG A 361 30.48 -2.21 6.23
C ARG A 361 31.14 -3.51 5.79
N ASN A 362 31.40 -3.70 4.49
CA ASN A 362 31.83 -5.00 3.95
C ASN A 362 33.28 -5.00 3.44
N HIS A 363 33.92 -3.84 3.28
CA HIS A 363 35.29 -3.72 2.79
C HIS A 363 36.22 -3.23 3.92
N GLY A 364 36.71 -4.15 4.74
CA GLY A 364 37.45 -3.83 5.99
C GLY A 364 38.75 -3.03 5.83
N GLN A 365 39.34 -2.99 4.63
CA GLN A 365 40.59 -2.27 4.34
C GLN A 365 40.41 -1.05 3.42
N LEU A 366 39.21 -0.48 3.34
CA LEU A 366 38.95 0.62 2.41
C LEU A 366 39.60 1.93 2.89
N SER A 367 40.28 2.65 1.99
CA SER A 367 40.84 3.97 2.31
C SER A 367 39.73 4.98 2.66
N LYS A 368 39.99 5.80 3.69
CA LYS A 368 39.10 6.91 4.08
C LYS A 368 38.91 7.92 2.95
N ASP A 369 39.89 8.06 2.05
CA ASP A 369 39.82 8.99 0.91
C ASP A 369 38.79 8.55 -0.12
N VAL A 370 38.63 7.25 -0.34
CA VAL A 370 37.59 6.68 -1.23
C VAL A 370 36.21 7.05 -0.70
N LEU A 371 35.99 6.80 0.59
CA LEU A 371 34.73 7.16 1.25
C LEU A 371 34.51 8.68 1.12
N ALA A 372 35.50 9.51 1.48
CA ALA A 372 35.40 10.98 1.38
C ALA A 372 35.10 11.45 -0.05
N GLY A 373 35.70 10.82 -1.07
CA GLY A 373 35.39 11.03 -2.48
C GLY A 373 33.92 10.78 -2.80
N MET A 374 33.36 9.65 -2.36
CA MET A 374 31.92 9.37 -2.56
C MET A 374 31.03 10.38 -1.85
N LYS A 375 31.42 10.90 -0.68
CA LYS A 375 30.67 11.97 0.01
C LYS A 375 30.69 13.27 -0.80
N ARG A 376 31.84 13.66 -1.35
CA ARG A 376 31.94 14.82 -2.25
C ARG A 376 31.04 14.67 -3.48
N ASN A 377 30.94 13.47 -4.06
CA ASN A 377 30.01 13.22 -5.17
C ASN A 377 28.54 13.43 -4.76
N VAL A 378 28.15 13.08 -3.53
CA VAL A 378 26.80 13.37 -3.01
C VAL A 378 26.55 14.87 -2.95
N GLU A 379 27.50 15.64 -2.41
CA GLU A 379 27.42 17.11 -2.32
C GLU A 379 27.34 17.75 -3.72
N GLN A 380 28.08 17.22 -4.70
CA GLN A 380 28.02 17.67 -6.09
C GLN A 380 26.69 17.34 -6.77
N VAL A 381 26.13 16.13 -6.56
CA VAL A 381 24.78 15.79 -7.02
C VAL A 381 23.77 16.73 -6.39
N GLN A 382 23.87 16.96 -5.07
CA GLN A 382 23.03 17.91 -4.36
C GLN A 382 23.22 19.37 -4.77
N GLY A 383 24.23 19.74 -5.56
CA GLY A 383 24.40 21.08 -6.12
C GLY A 383 24.12 21.18 -7.62
N ALA A 384 23.81 20.06 -8.27
CA ALA A 384 23.69 19.98 -9.72
C ALA A 384 22.40 20.64 -10.24
N ASN A 385 22.53 21.39 -11.34
CA ASN A 385 21.44 22.14 -11.97
C ASN A 385 20.96 21.53 -13.30
N SER A 386 21.43 20.32 -13.64
CA SER A 386 21.01 19.60 -14.84
C SER A 386 21.07 18.08 -14.62
N ILE A 387 20.23 17.35 -15.35
CA ILE A 387 20.21 15.87 -15.30
C ILE A 387 21.54 15.29 -15.81
N ASP A 388 22.18 15.92 -16.79
CA ASP A 388 23.44 15.43 -17.34
C ASP A 388 24.61 15.59 -16.36
N SER A 389 24.66 16.69 -15.60
CA SER A 389 25.62 16.82 -14.50
C SER A 389 25.39 15.74 -13.42
N ILE A 390 24.13 15.46 -13.08
CA ILE A 390 23.79 14.39 -12.12
C ILE A 390 24.27 13.02 -12.65
N ARG A 391 24.08 12.72 -13.94
CA ARG A 391 24.61 11.50 -14.58
C ARG A 391 26.14 11.44 -14.54
N GLY A 392 26.82 12.56 -14.76
CA GLY A 392 28.27 12.65 -14.67
C GLY A 392 28.78 12.26 -13.27
N TYR A 393 28.21 12.84 -12.22
CA TYR A 393 28.59 12.53 -10.83
C TYR A 393 28.18 11.12 -10.41
N GLU A 394 27.02 10.62 -10.86
CA GLU A 394 26.60 9.23 -10.66
C GLU A 394 27.60 8.24 -11.30
N GLY A 395 28.02 8.50 -12.54
CA GLY A 395 28.98 7.68 -13.25
C GLY A 395 30.34 7.64 -12.54
N GLN A 396 30.83 8.78 -12.06
CA GLN A 396 32.05 8.87 -11.25
C GLN A 396 31.94 8.05 -9.96
N ALA A 397 30.85 8.22 -9.22
CA ALA A 397 30.60 7.46 -7.99
C ALA A 397 30.47 5.94 -8.25
N ALA A 398 29.79 5.56 -9.34
CA ALA A 398 29.64 4.16 -9.73
C ALA A 398 30.96 3.52 -10.15
N ALA A 399 31.84 4.25 -10.85
CA ALA A 399 33.17 3.77 -11.22
C ALA A 399 34.00 3.47 -9.97
N VAL A 400 34.07 4.40 -9.02
CA VAL A 400 34.75 4.22 -7.73
C VAL A 400 34.14 3.05 -6.94
N TYR A 401 32.81 2.96 -6.91
CA TYR A 401 32.12 1.89 -6.21
C TYR A 401 32.47 0.49 -6.77
N PHE A 402 32.37 0.32 -8.10
CA PHE A 402 32.63 -0.98 -8.72
C PHE A 402 34.11 -1.35 -8.76
N GLN A 403 35.01 -0.37 -8.76
CA GLN A 403 36.45 -0.61 -8.58
C GLN A 403 36.77 -1.31 -7.25
N HIS A 404 36.06 -0.95 -6.17
CA HIS A 404 36.25 -1.56 -4.84
C HIS A 404 35.26 -2.68 -4.52
N PHE A 405 34.37 -3.01 -5.44
CA PHE A 405 33.28 -3.95 -5.18
C PHE A 405 33.76 -5.39 -4.95
N ALA A 406 34.78 -5.82 -5.70
CA ALA A 406 35.37 -7.16 -5.55
C ALA A 406 35.88 -7.43 -4.13
N GLY A 407 36.39 -6.41 -3.43
CA GLY A 407 36.91 -6.53 -2.07
C GLY A 407 35.84 -6.79 -0.99
N MET A 408 34.56 -6.85 -1.37
CA MET A 408 33.47 -7.29 -0.49
C MET A 408 33.14 -8.78 -0.63
N PHE A 409 33.82 -9.50 -1.52
CA PHE A 409 33.60 -10.92 -1.81
C PHE A 409 34.81 -11.76 -1.42
N ASN A 410 34.56 -13.02 -1.07
CA ASN A 410 35.60 -14.02 -0.82
C ASN A 410 35.71 -15.01 -1.99
N GLY A 411 36.92 -15.56 -2.21
CA GLY A 411 37.16 -16.68 -3.12
C GLY A 411 37.31 -16.32 -4.61
N GLN A 412 37.31 -17.33 -5.47
CA GLN A 412 37.65 -17.23 -6.90
C GLN A 412 36.75 -16.26 -7.68
N SER A 413 35.45 -16.22 -7.37
CA SER A 413 34.51 -15.32 -8.05
C SER A 413 34.85 -13.83 -7.83
N ALA A 414 35.51 -13.47 -6.72
CA ALA A 414 35.97 -12.11 -6.47
C ALA A 414 37.09 -11.69 -7.44
N LEU A 415 38.02 -12.60 -7.73
CA LEU A 415 39.11 -12.37 -8.68
C LEU A 415 38.58 -12.20 -10.11
N GLU A 416 37.64 -13.05 -10.53
CA GLU A 416 36.98 -12.91 -11.83
C GLU A 416 36.28 -11.56 -11.99
N PHE A 417 35.52 -11.14 -10.98
CA PHE A 417 34.85 -9.84 -11.01
C PHE A 417 35.84 -8.68 -11.00
N SER A 418 36.95 -8.78 -10.25
CA SER A 418 38.01 -7.76 -10.23
C SER A 418 38.61 -7.54 -11.61
N ALA A 419 38.83 -8.62 -12.37
CA ALA A 419 39.37 -8.55 -13.73
C ALA A 419 38.38 -7.96 -14.74
N ASN A 420 37.09 -8.32 -14.63
CA ASN A 420 36.07 -7.91 -15.61
C ASN A 420 35.42 -6.55 -15.31
N GLY A 421 35.33 -6.17 -14.02
CA GLY A 421 34.49 -5.09 -13.54
C GLY A 421 32.99 -5.36 -13.76
N ARG A 422 32.16 -4.32 -13.61
CA ARG A 422 30.71 -4.44 -13.82
C ARG A 422 30.36 -4.50 -15.32
N GLN A 423 29.98 -5.67 -15.81
CA GLN A 423 29.55 -5.90 -17.19
C GLN A 423 28.17 -6.59 -17.25
N ARG A 424 27.28 -6.10 -18.12
CA ARG A 424 25.86 -6.51 -18.11
C ARG A 424 25.46 -7.46 -19.24
N ARG A 425 26.00 -7.31 -20.45
CA ARG A 425 25.47 -7.97 -21.66
C ARG A 425 26.61 -8.33 -22.63
N PRO A 426 27.00 -9.62 -22.70
CA PRO A 426 26.64 -10.70 -21.77
C PRO A 426 27.37 -10.57 -20.41
N PRO A 427 26.85 -11.13 -19.30
CA PRO A 427 27.58 -11.21 -18.04
C PRO A 427 28.78 -12.17 -18.18
N PRO A 428 30.02 -11.75 -17.87
CA PRO A 428 31.20 -12.61 -18.07
C PRO A 428 31.44 -13.61 -16.92
N ASP A 429 30.98 -13.29 -15.71
CA ASP A 429 31.27 -14.06 -14.49
C ASP A 429 30.02 -14.25 -13.60
N PRO A 430 30.08 -15.16 -12.61
CA PRO A 430 28.97 -15.45 -11.69
C PRO A 430 28.41 -14.24 -10.93
N ILE A 431 29.27 -13.31 -10.49
CA ILE A 431 28.82 -12.12 -9.73
C ILE A 431 28.04 -11.19 -10.66
N ASN A 432 28.55 -10.94 -11.87
CA ASN A 432 27.86 -10.14 -12.89
C ASN A 432 26.51 -10.76 -13.29
N ALA A 433 26.44 -12.09 -13.41
CA ALA A 433 25.19 -12.81 -13.67
C ALA A 433 24.19 -12.63 -12.52
N CYS A 434 24.63 -12.80 -11.28
CA CYS A 434 23.81 -12.61 -10.08
C CYS A 434 23.30 -11.17 -9.96
N LEU A 435 24.15 -10.16 -10.14
CA LEU A 435 23.76 -8.74 -10.08
C LEU A 435 22.74 -8.39 -11.17
N SER A 436 22.96 -8.86 -12.40
CA SER A 436 22.02 -8.62 -13.51
C SER A 436 20.66 -9.25 -13.26
N PHE A 437 20.63 -10.46 -12.68
CA PHE A 437 19.38 -11.11 -12.27
C PHE A 437 18.70 -10.36 -11.11
N ALA A 438 19.46 -9.94 -10.10
CA ALA A 438 18.96 -9.18 -8.96
C ALA A 438 18.37 -7.83 -9.34
N TYR A 439 19.03 -7.07 -10.22
CA TYR A 439 18.46 -5.81 -10.72
C TYR A 439 17.21 -6.01 -11.56
N THR A 440 17.14 -7.12 -12.30
CA THR A 440 15.93 -7.48 -13.06
C THR A 440 14.75 -7.73 -12.10
N MET A 441 14.96 -8.54 -11.05
CA MET A 441 13.94 -8.80 -10.03
C MET A 441 13.54 -7.53 -9.28
N LEU A 442 14.51 -6.70 -8.90
CA LEU A 442 14.25 -5.45 -8.21
C LEU A 442 13.47 -4.45 -9.09
N THR A 443 13.74 -4.42 -10.40
CA THR A 443 12.94 -3.62 -11.34
C THR A 443 11.47 -4.05 -11.31
N HIS A 444 11.18 -5.36 -11.26
CA HIS A 444 9.80 -5.85 -11.19
C HIS A 444 9.10 -5.46 -9.88
N GLU A 445 9.81 -5.55 -8.76
CA GLU A 445 9.30 -5.10 -7.46
C GLU A 445 9.01 -3.58 -7.47
N CYS A 446 9.88 -2.78 -8.09
CA CYS A 446 9.64 -1.34 -8.27
C CYS A 446 8.45 -1.06 -9.21
N VAL A 447 8.27 -1.82 -10.30
CA VAL A 447 7.09 -1.69 -11.16
C VAL A 447 5.82 -1.98 -10.37
N ALA A 448 5.79 -3.07 -9.60
CA ALA A 448 4.64 -3.41 -8.75
C ALA A 448 4.36 -2.33 -7.71
N ALA A 449 5.39 -1.83 -7.02
CA ALA A 449 5.25 -0.76 -6.04
C ALA A 449 4.70 0.55 -6.66
N LEU A 450 5.16 0.92 -7.85
CA LEU A 450 4.66 2.09 -8.56
C LEU A 450 3.21 1.93 -9.00
N ARG A 451 2.81 0.74 -9.49
CA ARG A 451 1.40 0.44 -9.82
C ARG A 451 0.50 0.53 -8.58
N LEU A 452 0.94 -0.03 -7.45
CA LEU A 452 0.25 0.09 -6.15
C LEU A 452 0.17 1.53 -5.64
N ALA A 453 1.09 2.39 -6.05
CA ALA A 453 1.07 3.84 -5.79
C ALA A 453 0.36 4.64 -6.89
N ARG A 454 -0.29 3.98 -7.86
CA ARG A 454 -1.02 4.57 -9.00
C ARG A 454 -0.17 5.38 -9.98
N LEU A 455 1.14 5.21 -9.94
CA LEU A 455 2.08 5.83 -10.86
C LEU A 455 2.22 5.00 -12.15
N GLU A 456 2.48 5.68 -13.26
CA GLU A 456 2.84 5.05 -14.52
C GLU A 456 4.36 4.75 -14.53
N PRO A 457 4.78 3.46 -14.49
CA PRO A 457 6.18 3.10 -14.35
C PRO A 457 7.07 3.49 -15.53
N SER A 458 6.50 3.77 -16.71
CA SER A 458 7.25 4.13 -17.91
C SER A 458 7.65 5.61 -17.99
N ILE A 459 7.09 6.49 -17.15
CA ILE A 459 7.36 7.95 -17.17
C ILE A 459 8.31 8.30 -16.02
N GLY A 460 9.61 8.28 -16.30
CA GLY A 460 10.69 8.59 -15.34
C GLY A 460 11.15 10.05 -15.40
N ALA A 461 11.81 10.48 -14.33
CA ALA A 461 12.43 11.79 -14.20
C ALA A 461 13.94 11.76 -14.52
N TYR A 462 14.63 10.71 -14.07
CA TYR A 462 16.08 10.59 -14.21
C TYR A 462 16.45 9.74 -15.43
N HIS A 463 15.85 8.56 -15.54
CA HIS A 463 15.96 7.72 -16.73
C HIS A 463 15.01 8.20 -17.82
N VAL A 464 15.51 8.21 -19.06
CA VAL A 464 14.72 8.61 -20.22
C VAL A 464 13.57 7.63 -20.45
N SER A 465 12.36 8.18 -20.54
CA SER A 465 11.13 7.47 -20.94
C SER A 465 11.23 7.04 -22.40
N ARG A 466 11.15 5.74 -22.66
CA ARG A 466 11.18 5.14 -24.01
C ARG A 466 10.19 3.98 -24.07
N PRO A 467 9.60 3.68 -25.25
CA PRO A 467 8.71 2.53 -25.41
C PRO A 467 9.28 1.24 -24.84
N GLY A 468 8.50 0.55 -24.00
CA GLY A 468 8.89 -0.72 -23.37
C GLY A 468 9.92 -0.62 -22.22
N ARG A 469 10.36 0.58 -21.84
CA ARG A 469 11.28 0.78 -20.70
C ARG A 469 10.53 1.35 -19.49
N PRO A 470 10.55 0.68 -18.32
CA PRO A 470 9.93 1.20 -17.10
C PRO A 470 10.85 2.24 -16.44
N ALA A 471 10.95 3.44 -17.03
CA ALA A 471 11.91 4.46 -16.62
C ALA A 471 11.79 4.87 -15.15
N LEU A 472 10.58 5.12 -14.64
CA LEU A 472 10.37 5.47 -13.23
C LEU A 472 10.67 4.30 -12.28
N ALA A 473 10.46 3.06 -12.72
CA ALA A 473 10.85 1.90 -11.91
C ALA A 473 12.38 1.82 -11.77
N LEU A 474 13.12 2.17 -12.82
CA LEU A 474 14.58 2.26 -12.77
C LEU A 474 15.04 3.42 -11.91
N ASP A 475 14.32 4.55 -11.91
CA ASP A 475 14.55 5.68 -11.00
C ASP A 475 14.37 5.26 -9.54
N LEU A 476 13.18 4.73 -9.19
CA LEU A 476 12.86 4.24 -7.85
C LEU A 476 13.84 3.16 -7.37
N MET A 477 14.34 2.33 -8.29
CA MET A 477 15.30 1.28 -7.98
C MET A 477 16.64 1.83 -7.48
N GLU A 478 17.09 3.01 -7.92
CA GLU A 478 18.46 3.48 -7.70
C GLU A 478 18.90 3.47 -6.21
N PRO A 479 18.13 4.04 -5.25
CA PRO A 479 18.48 3.98 -3.82
C PRO A 479 18.56 2.54 -3.26
N PHE A 480 17.83 1.60 -3.87
CA PHE A 480 17.68 0.23 -3.38
C PHE A 480 18.65 -0.77 -4.00
N ARG A 481 19.33 -0.43 -5.12
CA ARG A 481 20.33 -1.34 -5.73
C ARG A 481 21.39 -1.80 -4.73
N PRO A 482 22.01 -0.92 -3.94
CA PRO A 482 23.02 -1.33 -2.96
C PRO A 482 22.41 -2.10 -1.79
N LEU A 483 21.19 -1.73 -1.41
CA LEU A 483 20.51 -2.27 -0.24
C LEU A 483 19.93 -3.66 -0.49
N VAL A 484 19.45 -3.95 -1.70
CA VAL A 484 18.82 -5.22 -2.05
C VAL A 484 19.72 -5.99 -3.01
N GLY A 485 19.90 -5.52 -4.24
CA GLY A 485 20.58 -6.28 -5.30
C GLY A 485 22.01 -6.64 -4.95
N ASP A 486 22.81 -5.63 -4.59
CA ASP A 486 24.23 -5.80 -4.30
C ASP A 486 24.42 -6.57 -2.99
N SER A 487 23.62 -6.27 -1.97
CA SER A 487 23.63 -6.99 -0.69
C SER A 487 23.24 -8.47 -0.81
N VAL A 488 22.29 -8.82 -1.69
CA VAL A 488 21.95 -10.23 -1.99
C VAL A 488 23.14 -10.93 -2.61
N ALA A 489 23.82 -10.31 -3.59
CA ALA A 489 25.00 -10.91 -4.20
C ALA A 489 26.11 -11.13 -3.14
N ILE A 490 26.50 -10.09 -2.40
CA ILE A 490 27.55 -10.17 -1.37
C ILE A 490 27.22 -11.28 -0.36
N SER A 491 26.01 -11.28 0.20
CA SER A 491 25.63 -12.25 1.22
C SER A 491 25.51 -13.67 0.68
N ALA A 492 25.00 -13.88 -0.53
CA ALA A 492 24.83 -15.21 -1.11
C ALA A 492 26.16 -15.88 -1.44
N PHE A 493 27.13 -15.12 -1.97
CA PHE A 493 28.48 -15.64 -2.26
C PHE A 493 29.28 -15.86 -0.97
N ASN A 494 29.31 -14.88 -0.04
CA ASN A 494 30.11 -15.00 1.19
C ASN A 494 29.60 -16.09 2.14
N ARG A 495 28.31 -16.44 2.09
CA ARG A 495 27.72 -17.56 2.85
C ARG A 495 27.78 -18.90 2.12
N GLY A 496 28.32 -18.96 0.91
CA GLY A 496 28.35 -20.17 0.09
C GLY A 496 26.96 -20.65 -0.38
N GLU A 497 25.93 -19.78 -0.35
CA GLU A 497 24.59 -20.11 -0.87
C GLU A 497 24.60 -20.15 -2.42
N LEU A 498 25.46 -19.33 -3.04
CA LEU A 498 25.79 -19.39 -4.46
C LEU A 498 27.26 -19.77 -4.63
N THR A 499 27.54 -20.76 -5.48
CA THR A 499 28.85 -21.35 -5.73
C THR A 499 29.00 -21.58 -7.24
N GLU A 500 30.18 -21.94 -7.73
CA GLU A 500 30.42 -22.11 -9.17
C GLU A 500 29.46 -23.09 -9.85
N GLY A 501 29.11 -24.20 -9.18
CA GLY A 501 28.16 -25.20 -9.70
C GLY A 501 26.72 -24.68 -9.90
N HIS A 502 26.41 -23.48 -9.40
CA HIS A 502 25.14 -22.82 -9.64
C HIS A 502 25.10 -22.01 -10.94
N PHE A 503 26.22 -21.92 -11.68
CA PHE A 503 26.34 -21.14 -12.90
C PHE A 503 26.77 -22.00 -14.08
N MET A 504 26.35 -21.58 -15.27
CA MET A 504 26.75 -22.15 -16.54
C MET A 504 27.45 -21.06 -17.34
N LYS A 505 28.71 -21.29 -17.69
CA LYS A 505 29.51 -20.41 -18.57
C LYS A 505 29.42 -20.95 -19.99
N SER A 506 29.10 -20.07 -20.94
CA SER A 506 28.99 -20.38 -22.37
C SER A 506 29.58 -19.24 -23.21
N SER A 507 29.68 -19.42 -24.53
CA SER A 507 30.03 -18.33 -25.45
C SER A 507 29.04 -17.17 -25.42
N ALA A 508 27.80 -17.41 -24.98
CA ALA A 508 26.78 -16.39 -24.76
C ALA A 508 26.87 -15.69 -23.39
N GLY A 509 27.86 -16.04 -22.56
CA GLY A 509 28.07 -15.52 -21.21
C GLY A 509 27.78 -16.50 -20.08
N CYS A 510 27.79 -15.97 -18.86
CA CYS A 510 27.48 -16.66 -17.61
C CYS A 510 26.00 -16.50 -17.25
N ALA A 511 25.32 -17.62 -16.96
CA ALA A 511 23.91 -17.67 -16.57
C ALA A 511 23.69 -18.57 -15.35
N LEU A 512 22.61 -18.34 -14.60
CA LEU A 512 22.23 -19.20 -13.48
C LEU A 512 21.58 -20.50 -13.97
N THR A 513 21.98 -21.63 -13.37
CA THR A 513 21.31 -22.92 -13.52
C THR A 513 19.95 -22.95 -12.79
N ASN A 514 19.17 -24.03 -12.94
CA ASN A 514 17.91 -24.19 -12.20
C ASN A 514 18.12 -24.20 -10.67
N SER A 515 19.13 -24.93 -10.20
CA SER A 515 19.51 -24.96 -8.77
C SER A 515 19.99 -23.58 -8.31
N GLY A 516 20.81 -22.90 -9.12
CA GLY A 516 21.27 -21.54 -8.85
C GLY A 516 20.13 -20.52 -8.75
N ARG A 517 19.13 -20.58 -9.65
CA ARG A 517 17.93 -19.74 -9.57
C ARG A 517 17.13 -19.98 -8.28
N LYS A 518 16.94 -21.24 -7.88
CA LYS A 518 16.25 -21.58 -6.63
C LYS A 518 16.99 -21.05 -5.40
N ALA A 519 18.32 -21.20 -5.36
CA ALA A 519 19.15 -20.64 -4.29
C ALA A 519 19.08 -19.11 -4.25
N PHE A 520 19.20 -18.46 -5.42
CA PHE A 520 19.05 -17.02 -5.56
C PHE A 520 17.69 -16.53 -5.04
N PHE A 521 16.56 -17.13 -5.47
CA PHE A 521 15.23 -16.68 -5.04
C PHE A 521 15.05 -16.80 -3.53
N LYS A 522 15.62 -17.83 -2.89
CA LYS A 522 15.60 -17.97 -1.44
C LYS A 522 16.38 -16.84 -0.76
N ALA A 523 17.57 -16.50 -1.25
CA ALA A 523 18.37 -15.40 -0.72
C ALA A 523 17.70 -14.03 -0.95
N TYR A 524 17.15 -13.81 -2.14
CA TYR A 524 16.45 -12.58 -2.51
C TYR A 524 15.18 -12.37 -1.69
N ALA A 525 14.33 -13.39 -1.54
CA ALA A 525 13.13 -13.32 -0.72
C ALA A 525 13.46 -13.00 0.74
N ARG A 526 14.46 -13.69 1.32
CA ARG A 526 14.95 -13.41 2.68
C ARG A 526 15.44 -11.96 2.82
N ARG A 527 16.10 -11.41 1.80
CA ARG A 527 16.50 -10.01 1.82
C ARG A 527 15.29 -9.09 1.78
N MET A 528 14.33 -9.32 0.89
CA MET A 528 13.13 -8.48 0.78
C MET A 528 12.31 -8.43 2.07
N ASP A 529 12.26 -9.53 2.81
CA ASP A 529 11.53 -9.64 4.09
C ASP A 529 12.34 -9.09 5.29
N THR A 530 13.62 -8.74 5.08
CA THR A 530 14.45 -8.15 6.15
C THR A 530 13.89 -6.80 6.56
N GLN A 531 13.63 -6.63 7.85
CA GLN A 531 13.13 -5.37 8.40
C GLN A 531 14.25 -4.36 8.64
N ILE A 532 14.08 -3.15 8.08
CA ILE A 532 14.99 -2.02 8.24
C ILE A 532 14.26 -0.82 8.82
N THR A 533 14.95 -0.05 9.66
CA THR A 533 14.44 1.21 10.21
C THR A 533 14.59 2.32 9.19
N HIS A 534 13.51 3.02 8.87
CA HIS A 534 13.59 4.23 8.04
C HIS A 534 14.30 5.34 8.84
N THR A 535 15.34 5.96 8.28
CA THR A 535 16.18 6.93 9.01
C THR A 535 15.45 8.21 9.39
N VAL A 536 14.45 8.61 8.61
CA VAL A 536 13.58 9.77 8.90
C VAL A 536 12.43 9.38 9.83
N PHE A 537 11.57 8.44 9.43
CA PHE A 537 10.35 8.11 10.16
C PHE A 537 10.53 7.21 11.40
N GLY A 538 11.67 6.51 11.54
CA GLY A 538 12.04 5.77 12.75
C GLY A 538 11.31 4.45 13.01
N TYR A 539 10.33 4.06 12.20
CA TYR A 539 9.68 2.74 12.27
C TYR A 539 10.38 1.69 11.37
N ARG A 540 10.08 0.41 11.60
CA ARG A 540 10.67 -0.74 10.89
C ARG A 540 9.71 -1.32 9.85
N LEU A 541 10.13 -1.38 8.57
CA LEU A 541 9.41 -2.11 7.51
C LEU A 541 10.33 -3.10 6.80
N SER A 542 9.74 -4.11 6.16
CA SER A 542 10.42 -4.94 5.17
C SER A 542 10.89 -4.08 3.97
N TYR A 543 11.93 -4.51 3.25
CA TYR A 543 12.38 -3.77 2.05
C TYR A 543 11.28 -3.64 1.01
N ARG A 544 10.41 -4.66 0.90
CA ARG A 544 9.27 -4.61 0.00
C ARG A 544 8.32 -3.47 0.32
N ARG A 545 7.95 -3.36 1.59
CA ARG A 545 7.12 -2.25 2.06
C ARG A 545 7.81 -0.91 1.95
N MET A 546 9.14 -0.86 2.07
CA MET A 546 9.90 0.37 1.79
C MET A 546 9.77 0.80 0.32
N LEU A 547 9.80 -0.13 -0.65
CA LEU A 547 9.56 0.24 -2.05
C LEU A 547 8.18 0.87 -2.25
N VAL A 548 7.14 0.25 -1.69
CA VAL A 548 5.76 0.77 -1.77
C VAL A 548 5.63 2.12 -1.07
N LEU A 549 6.25 2.27 0.11
CA LEU A 549 6.28 3.53 0.84
C LEU A 549 6.90 4.65 -0.02
N HIS A 550 8.09 4.43 -0.58
CA HIS A 550 8.75 5.45 -1.39
C HIS A 550 8.02 5.72 -2.71
N ALA A 551 7.38 4.72 -3.32
CA ALA A 551 6.48 4.94 -4.46
C ALA A 551 5.30 5.85 -4.09
N ARG A 552 4.67 5.62 -2.93
CA ARG A 552 3.58 6.47 -2.41
C ARG A 552 4.06 7.87 -2.02
N MET A 553 5.26 8.01 -1.47
CA MET A 553 5.87 9.32 -1.21
C MET A 553 6.09 10.11 -2.50
N ILE A 554 6.57 9.46 -3.56
CA ILE A 554 6.68 10.11 -4.89
C ILE A 554 5.31 10.58 -5.36
N ALA A 555 4.27 9.75 -5.25
CA ALA A 555 2.91 10.14 -5.60
C ALA A 555 2.42 11.35 -4.80
N ALA A 556 2.62 11.34 -3.47
CA ALA A 556 2.24 12.43 -2.57
C ALA A 556 2.98 13.74 -2.87
N TRP A 557 4.28 13.66 -3.21
CA TRP A 557 5.07 14.82 -3.62
C TRP A 557 4.59 15.40 -4.96
N LEU A 558 4.26 14.55 -5.95
CA LEU A 558 3.78 15.00 -7.26
C LEU A 558 2.46 15.80 -7.17
N ILE A 559 1.57 15.41 -6.26
CA ILE A 559 0.31 16.12 -6.00
C ILE A 559 0.45 17.28 -5.00
N GLY A 560 1.64 17.50 -4.43
CA GLY A 560 1.93 18.63 -3.53
C GLY A 560 1.54 18.43 -2.06
N GLU A 561 1.27 17.20 -1.62
CA GLU A 561 1.02 16.92 -0.19
C GLU A 561 2.29 16.98 0.66
N VAL A 562 3.41 16.59 0.05
CA VAL A 562 4.72 16.50 0.68
C VAL A 562 5.67 17.46 -0.04
N PRO A 563 6.38 18.35 0.68
CA PRO A 563 7.22 19.36 0.06
C PRO A 563 8.57 18.82 -0.44
N THR A 564 9.09 17.76 0.17
CA THR A 564 10.41 17.20 -0.18
C THR A 564 10.44 15.67 -0.09
N LEU A 565 11.35 15.04 -0.84
CA LEU A 565 11.54 13.59 -0.84
C LEU A 565 12.82 13.18 -0.11
N ALA A 566 12.67 12.46 0.99
CA ALA A 566 13.76 11.77 1.65
C ALA A 566 13.70 10.26 1.33
N PHE A 567 14.68 9.75 0.58
CA PHE A 567 14.79 8.33 0.26
C PHE A 567 15.52 7.54 1.35
N LEU A 568 15.24 6.23 1.43
CA LEU A 568 15.89 5.32 2.37
C LEU A 568 17.41 5.39 2.24
N THR A 569 18.07 5.75 3.34
CA THR A 569 19.52 5.70 3.49
C THR A 569 19.89 4.86 4.69
N THR A 570 21.09 4.25 4.67
CA THR A 570 21.57 3.43 5.79
C THR A 570 22.86 4.02 6.37
N ARG A 571 23.00 3.97 7.69
CA ARG A 571 24.18 4.51 8.41
C ARG A 571 25.23 3.43 8.66
#